data_AF-A0A8T5IT12-F1
#
_entry.id   AF-A0A8T5IT12-F1
#
_cell.length_a   1.000
_cell.length_b   1.000
_cell.length_c   1.000
_cell.angle_alpha   90.00
_cell.angle_beta   90.00
_cell.angle_gamma   90.00
#
_symmetry.space_group_name_H-M   'P 1'
#
loop_
_entity.id
_entity.type
_entity.pdbx_description
1 polymer ?
#
loop_
_entity_poly.entity_id
_entity_poly.type
_entity_poly.pdbx_seq_one_letter_code
_entity_poly.pdbx_strand_id
1 'polypeptide(L)'
;MTVQMNMRLSEKLISDIDFVAQILGVTRSEWLKVKFAEFVKEQKEILLEELEMKFVREQITETEFKKKAGYAPTKAMMYAQKQIKQAAQNYLSDMTNKALKRKYGY
;
A
#
# COMPACT_ATOMS: atom_id res chain seq x y z
N MET A 1 -3.27 -23.21 12.45
CA MET A 1 -2.89 -24.12 11.34
C MET A 1 -1.57 -23.64 10.77
N THR A 2 -0.60 -24.53 10.58
CA THR A 2 0.69 -24.23 9.92
C THR A 2 0.72 -24.93 8.57
N VAL A 3 1.42 -24.34 7.60
CA VAL A 3 1.54 -24.88 6.23
C VAL A 3 3.02 -25.17 5.95
N GLN A 4 3.31 -26.34 5.40
CA GLN A 4 4.66 -26.67 4.93
C GLN A 4 4.87 -26.10 3.53
N MET A 5 5.94 -25.33 3.34
CA MET A 5 6.35 -24.79 2.04
C MET A 5 7.66 -25.44 1.60
N ASN A 6 7.62 -26.14 0.47
CA ASN A 6 8.83 -26.69 -0.16
C ASN A 6 9.33 -25.70 -1.21
N MET A 7 10.59 -25.29 -1.12
CA MET A 7 11.19 -24.28 -2.00
C MET A 7 12.53 -24.79 -2.55
N ARG A 8 12.83 -24.42 -3.80
CA ARG A 8 14.14 -24.62 -4.42
C ARG A 8 14.83 -23.26 -4.54
N LEU A 9 16.05 -23.17 -4.03
CA LEU A 9 16.88 -21.97 -4.05
C LEU A 9 18.21 -22.31 -4.72
N SER A 10 18.87 -21.30 -5.29
CA SER A 10 20.22 -21.47 -5.84
C SER A 10 21.20 -21.88 -4.73
N GLU A 11 22.18 -22.73 -5.06
CA GLU A 11 23.21 -23.18 -4.10
C GLU A 11 23.96 -22.03 -3.43
N LYS A 12 24.30 -20.99 -4.19
CA LYS A 12 24.96 -19.79 -3.65
C LYS A 12 24.13 -19.14 -2.53
N LEU A 13 22.84 -18.91 -2.76
CA LEU A 13 21.96 -18.32 -1.77
C LEU A 13 21.85 -19.20 -0.51
N ILE A 14 21.81 -20.53 -0.67
CA ILE A 14 21.82 -21.46 0.48
C ILE A 14 23.12 -21.30 1.28
N SER A 15 24.27 -21.23 0.61
CA SER A 15 25.56 -20.99 1.27
C SER A 15 25.60 -19.66 2.03
N ASP A 16 25.04 -18.60 1.45
CA ASP A 16 24.96 -17.29 2.10
C ASP A 16 24.05 -17.34 3.34
N ILE A 17 22.91 -18.01 3.25
CA ILE A 17 22.00 -18.22 4.40
C ILE A 17 22.68 -19.04 5.49
N ASP A 18 23.43 -20.08 5.11
CA ASP A 18 24.14 -20.95 6.06
C ASP A 18 25.19 -20.18 6.86
N PHE A 19 25.99 -19.37 6.16
CA PHE A 19 26.95 -18.49 6.77
C PHE A 19 26.28 -17.55 7.79
N VAL A 20 25.21 -16.86 7.39
CA VAL A 20 24.50 -15.93 8.27
C VAL A 20 23.88 -16.65 9.47
N ALA A 21 23.21 -17.79 9.24
CA ALA A 21 22.57 -18.56 10.29
C ALA A 21 23.59 -19.07 11.32
N GLN A 22 24.76 -19.53 10.85
CA GLN A 22 25.85 -19.99 11.71
C GLN A 22 26.42 -18.85 12.58
N ILE A 23 26.69 -17.68 11.99
CA ILE A 23 27.20 -16.52 12.72
C ILE A 23 26.21 -16.04 13.79
N LEU A 24 24.91 -16.10 13.49
CA LEU A 24 23.84 -15.70 14.41
C LEU A 24 23.43 -16.80 15.40
N GLY A 25 23.94 -18.02 15.27
CA GLY A 25 23.61 -19.14 16.15
C GLY A 25 22.16 -19.65 16.03
N VAL A 26 21.55 -19.52 14.84
CA VAL A 26 20.15 -19.94 14.58
C VAL A 26 20.08 -20.97 13.46
N THR A 27 18.98 -21.70 13.35
CA THR A 27 18.78 -22.60 12.21
C THR A 27 18.43 -21.81 10.94
N ARG A 28 18.75 -22.37 9.76
CA ARG A 28 18.32 -21.83 8.45
C ARG A 28 16.82 -21.54 8.42
N SER A 29 16.03 -22.47 8.96
CA SER A 29 14.56 -22.40 8.95
C SER A 29 14.05 -21.24 9.79
N GLU A 30 14.60 -21.03 10.99
CA GLU A 30 14.22 -19.92 11.86
C GLU A 30 14.61 -18.58 11.23
N TRP A 31 15.84 -18.48 10.72
CA TRP A 31 16.29 -17.26 10.07
C TRP A 31 15.39 -16.90 8.88
N LEU A 32 15.11 -17.86 8.00
CA LEU A 32 14.22 -17.66 6.86
C LEU A 32 12.81 -17.26 7.28
N LYS A 33 12.25 -17.88 8.32
CA LYS A 33 10.91 -17.52 8.83
C LYS A 33 10.86 -16.08 9.30
N VAL A 34 11.86 -15.65 10.07
CA VAL A 34 11.93 -14.28 10.59
C VAL A 34 12.08 -13.29 9.44
N LYS A 35 13.03 -13.52 8.53
CA LYS A 35 13.24 -12.63 7.38
C LYS A 35 12.05 -12.58 6.43
N PHE A 36 11.40 -13.70 6.20
CA PHE A 36 10.17 -13.72 5.42
C PHE A 36 9.04 -12.95 6.11
N ALA A 37 8.89 -13.08 7.43
CA ALA A 37 7.89 -12.33 8.19
C ALA A 37 8.17 -10.81 8.18
N GLU A 38 9.42 -10.40 8.35
CA GLU A 38 9.84 -8.99 8.23
C GLU A 38 9.52 -8.44 6.85
N PHE A 39 9.92 -9.14 5.79
CA PHE A 39 9.65 -8.75 4.42
C PHE A 39 8.15 -8.63 4.13
N VAL A 40 7.36 -9.64 4.50
CA VAL A 40 5.91 -9.62 4.29
C VAL A 40 5.24 -8.48 5.05
N LYS A 41 5.70 -8.17 6.27
CA LYS A 41 5.18 -7.05 7.06
C LYS A 41 5.44 -5.73 6.34
N GLU A 42 6.68 -5.48 5.92
CA GLU A 42 7.07 -4.26 5.21
C GLU A 42 6.30 -4.10 3.89
N GLN A 43 6.24 -5.15 3.07
CA GLN A 43 5.50 -5.11 1.80
C GLN A 43 4.01 -4.87 2.02
N LYS A 44 3.42 -5.45 3.07
CA LYS A 44 2.02 -5.23 3.42
C LYS A 44 1.76 -3.78 3.80
N GLU A 45 2.64 -3.17 4.60
CA GLU A 45 2.51 -1.75 5.00
C GLU A 45 2.54 -0.84 3.77
N ILE A 46 3.53 -1.01 2.88
CA ILE A 46 3.64 -0.25 1.62
C ILE A 46 2.36 -0.38 0.78
N LEU A 47 1.89 -1.62 0.56
CA LEU A 47 0.71 -1.88 -0.27
C LEU A 47 -0.58 -1.35 0.37
N LEU A 48 -0.68 -1.32 1.70
CA LEU A 48 -1.81 -0.73 2.41
C LEU A 48 -1.82 0.79 2.22
N GLU A 49 -0.68 1.47 2.39
CA GLU A 49 -0.59 2.91 2.15
C GLU A 49 -0.98 3.29 0.72
N GLU A 50 -0.52 2.53 -0.28
CA GLU A 50 -0.94 2.74 -1.67
C GLU A 50 -2.45 2.55 -1.85
N LEU A 51 -3.03 1.55 -1.19
CA LEU A 51 -4.46 1.26 -1.27
C LEU A 51 -5.29 2.36 -0.61
N GLU A 52 -4.84 2.87 0.53
CA GLU A 52 -5.45 4.02 1.23
C GLU A 52 -5.41 5.26 0.34
N MET A 53 -4.28 5.53 -0.31
CA MET A 53 -4.16 6.64 -1.26
C MET A 53 -5.07 6.48 -2.47
N LYS A 54 -5.21 5.27 -3.01
CA LYS A 54 -6.15 4.96 -4.10
C LYS A 54 -7.60 5.22 -3.66
N PHE A 55 -7.97 4.84 -2.45
CA PHE A 55 -9.31 5.11 -1.91
C PHE A 55 -9.55 6.62 -1.73
N VAL A 56 -8.62 7.31 -1.09
CA VAL A 56 -8.69 8.77 -0.85
C VAL A 56 -8.78 9.57 -2.16
N ARG A 57 -8.19 9.06 -3.25
CA ARG A 57 -8.28 9.66 -4.60
C ARG A 57 -9.51 9.23 -5.41
N GLU A 58 -10.49 8.57 -4.79
CA GLU A 58 -11.69 8.02 -5.46
C GLU A 58 -11.36 7.03 -6.61
N GLN A 59 -10.19 6.39 -6.60
CA GLN A 59 -9.80 5.41 -7.63
C GLN A 59 -10.35 4.01 -7.38
N ILE A 60 -10.78 3.73 -6.14
CA ILE A 60 -11.41 2.48 -5.74
C ILE A 60 -12.59 2.78 -4.82
N THR A 61 -13.55 1.88 -4.81
CA THR A 61 -14.73 1.97 -3.93
C THR A 61 -14.41 1.52 -2.50
N GLU A 62 -15.26 1.90 -1.54
CA GLU A 62 -15.19 1.41 -0.16
C GLU A 62 -15.27 -0.12 -0.08
N THR A 63 -16.12 -0.75 -0.91
CA THR A 63 -16.26 -2.21 -0.96
C THR A 63 -14.97 -2.88 -1.42
N GLU A 64 -14.32 -2.34 -2.45
CA GLU A 64 -13.04 -2.86 -2.93
C GLU A 64 -11.91 -2.64 -1.92
N PHE A 65 -11.88 -1.47 -1.27
CA PHE A 65 -10.94 -1.19 -0.20
C PHE A 65 -11.09 -2.22 0.93
N LYS A 66 -12.31 -2.43 1.43
CA LYS A 66 -12.57 -3.38 2.52
C LYS A 66 -12.20 -4.80 2.14
N LYS A 67 -12.46 -5.22 0.90
CA LYS A 67 -12.10 -6.55 0.40
C LYS A 67 -10.58 -6.77 0.36
N LYS A 68 -9.80 -5.73 0.03
CA LYS A 68 -8.33 -5.83 -0.12
C LYS A 68 -7.59 -5.57 1.20
N ALA A 69 -8.01 -4.56 1.96
CA ALA A 69 -7.37 -4.16 3.22
C ALA A 69 -7.77 -5.06 4.40
N GLY A 70 -8.96 -5.67 4.33
CA GLY A 70 -9.55 -6.47 5.41
C GLY A 70 -10.23 -5.63 6.50
N TYR A 71 -10.33 -4.31 6.33
CA TYR A 71 -10.98 -3.40 7.26
C TYR A 71 -11.69 -2.26 6.52
N ALA A 72 -12.63 -1.58 7.18
CA ALA A 72 -13.38 -0.48 6.57
C ALA A 72 -12.56 0.83 6.55
N PRO A 73 -12.67 1.69 5.52
CA PRO A 73 -11.98 2.98 5.49
C PRO A 73 -12.22 3.78 6.76
N THR A 74 -11.17 4.42 7.27
CA THR A 74 -11.27 5.19 8.50
C THR A 74 -12.01 6.51 8.26
N LYS A 75 -12.53 7.13 9.34
CA LYS A 75 -13.14 8.47 9.27
C LYS A 75 -12.17 9.52 8.71
N ALA A 76 -10.88 9.40 9.01
CA ALA A 76 -9.84 10.28 8.48
C ALA A 76 -9.69 10.12 6.95
N MET A 77 -9.71 8.89 6.43
CA MET A 77 -9.67 8.62 4.99
C MET A 77 -10.89 9.18 4.27
N MET A 78 -12.09 8.95 4.82
CA MET A 78 -13.33 9.50 4.26
C MET A 78 -13.32 11.04 4.25
N TYR A 79 -12.80 11.65 5.32
CA TYR A 79 -12.64 13.09 5.40
C TYR A 79 -11.64 13.61 4.35
N ALA A 80 -10.46 12.98 4.24
CA ALA A 80 -9.44 13.33 3.24
C ALA A 80 -9.99 13.22 1.81
N GLN A 81 -10.72 12.15 1.50
CA GLN A 81 -11.40 11.97 0.21
C GLN A 81 -12.35 13.14 -0.09
N LYS A 82 -13.19 13.53 0.88
CA LYS A 82 -14.11 14.66 0.74
C LYS A 82 -13.38 15.98 0.48
N GLN A 83 -12.27 16.24 1.18
CA GLN A 83 -11.47 17.45 0.99
C GLN A 83 -10.85 17.51 -0.41
N ILE A 84 -10.30 16.40 -0.91
CA ILE A 84 -9.75 16.33 -2.27
C ILE A 84 -10.84 16.59 -3.31
N LYS A 85 -12.02 15.99 -3.13
CA LYS A 85 -13.17 16.21 -4.01
C LYS A 85 -13.58 17.68 -4.06
N GLN A 86 -13.68 18.33 -2.90
CA GLN A 86 -14.01 19.75 -2.82
C GLN A 86 -12.94 20.63 -3.47
N ALA A 87 -11.66 20.34 -3.22
CA ALA A 87 -10.55 21.06 -3.83
C ALA A 87 -10.58 20.96 -5.37
N ALA A 88 -10.84 19.75 -5.90
CA ALA A 88 -10.97 19.54 -7.34
C ALA A 88 -12.18 20.30 -7.93
N GLN A 89 -13.32 20.30 -7.25
CA GLN A 89 -14.51 21.07 -7.67
C GLN A 89 -14.25 22.58 -7.68
N ASN A 90 -13.62 23.11 -6.63
CA ASN A 90 -13.28 24.52 -6.54
C ASN A 90 -12.31 24.91 -7.65
N TYR A 91 -11.28 24.10 -7.92
CA TYR A 91 -10.34 24.33 -9.01
C TYR A 91 -11.02 24.37 -10.38
N LEU A 92 -11.92 23.42 -10.67
CA LEU A 92 -12.69 23.39 -11.91
C LEU A 92 -13.61 24.60 -12.06
N SER A 93 -14.29 25.00 -10.97
CA SER A 93 -15.13 26.20 -10.92
C SER A 93 -14.32 27.46 -11.24
N ASP A 94 -13.16 27.62 -10.60
CA ASP A 94 -12.28 28.77 -10.82
C ASP A 94 -11.75 28.85 -12.25
N MET A 95 -11.36 27.71 -12.84
CA MET A 95 -10.96 27.66 -14.25
C MET A 95 -12.11 28.02 -15.18
N THR A 96 -13.31 27.52 -14.89
CA THR A 96 -14.51 27.81 -15.69
C THR A 96 -14.87 29.28 -15.62
N ASN A 97 -14.85 29.88 -14.43
CA ASN A 97 -15.12 31.31 -14.23
C ASN A 97 -14.06 32.18 -14.92
N LYS A 98 -12.78 31.81 -14.85
CA LYS A 98 -11.71 32.51 -15.59
C LYS A 98 -11.93 32.41 -17.11
N ALA A 99 -12.33 31.25 -17.62
CA ALA A 99 -12.60 31.05 -19.04
C ALA A 99 -13.82 31.86 -19.51
N LEU A 100 -14.90 31.88 -18.71
CA LEU A 100 -16.11 32.65 -19.00
C LEU A 100 -15.84 34.16 -18.98
N LYS A 101 -15.10 34.69 -17.99
CA LYS A 101 -14.68 36.10 -17.97
C LYS A 101 -13.90 36.50 -19.22
N ARG A 102 -12.97 35.65 -19.67
CA ARG A 102 -12.21 35.89 -20.92
C ARG A 102 -13.09 35.90 -22.16
N LYS A 103 -14.16 35.10 -22.19
CA LYS A 103 -15.01 34.92 -23.38
C LYS A 103 -16.17 35.92 -23.44
N TYR A 104 -16.71 36.34 -22.30
CA TYR A 104 -17.96 37.10 -22.23
C TYR A 104 -17.88 38.45 -21.52
N GLY A 105 -16.73 38.83 -20.94
CA GLY A 105 -16.42 40.19 -20.50
C GLY A 105 -17.48 40.84 -19.60
N TYR A 106 -17.53 40.41 -18.32
CA TYR A 106 -18.01 41.25 -17.21
C TYR A 106 -16.83 41.58 -16.30
#